data_AF-A0A2E3MPQ4-F1
#
_entry.id   AF-A0A2E3MPQ4-F1
#
_cell.length_a   1.000
_cell.length_b   1.000
_cell.length_c   1.000
_cell.angle_alpha   90.00
_cell.angle_beta   90.00
_cell.angle_gamma   90.00
#
_symmetry.space_group_name_H-M   'P 1'
#
loop_
_entity.id
_entity.type
_entity.pdbx_description
1 polymer ?
#
loop_
_entity_poly.entity_id
_entity_poly.type
_entity_poly.pdbx_seq_one_letter_code
_entity_poly.pdbx_strand_id
1 'polypeptide(L)'
;MKTLLRMCVGVTVCLFTLDVDALDLVHARKAVATIVVPDQATETEWGAAKRLVKYLKMASGAELPIVREAAAPESGGLVSVGKTDLAKQAGVTDAGLKFDGYRLIVKDRALFLLGRDTRMIVAQRIFRAPLKGGAQGSIRAAFGLLDRLGFRWLQPTPMGIYVPELYTVSVPDDLDVSYEPPFMYMQGRMFNWGDWSLANSFRVSIKAFGRGGHTWPAALPTSLFEEHPECFVMRGGKRRLNKTLPQYCSSNPETRRRVARWTMDVLKQGHEMIQLAQQDSFIPCECELCAKLTPGDQVHNANRRIIEMIGAEYPDRVVQVLIYGPTRTPPTRFESYPPNTLVELTDTREEALTYWNKATAGGLTLYAYYMEPTFDNGYTPAFPPVMAAAKIKRWIAHGVKGIYWSAGGLRWGTEGPTYYVLARLATDPTLDWQQVYQEYLKLTFRQAAPPMKQYYDTLYERLARFRDPTNDRHLIGSGPDGAYKHGGSHRATVKAVYPEETLIDLQRYLERARKRAGDDQRALGWIRLAQIQYEQCALVARMHHEGQTPEAVRKRAGAYYAWVDEIVKLDKVDPEFRKNFFPDDDAAFGPIWNDADRLKTNFGRLPPEWFHWDRADVLRR
;
A
#
# COMPACT_ATOMS: atom_id res chain seq x y z
N MET A 1 -48.47 -43.98 -24.53
CA MET A 1 -47.21 -43.32 -24.09
C MET A 1 -47.06 -42.04 -24.88
N LYS A 2 -46.88 -40.92 -24.17
CA LYS A 2 -46.99 -39.54 -24.69
C LYS A 2 -45.79 -39.17 -25.56
N THR A 3 -46.05 -38.83 -26.82
CA THR A 3 -45.12 -38.08 -27.68
C THR A 3 -45.49 -36.61 -27.57
N LEU A 4 -44.65 -35.80 -26.93
CA LEU A 4 -44.84 -34.35 -26.85
C LEU A 4 -44.19 -33.69 -28.08
N LEU A 5 -45.04 -33.03 -28.86
CA LEU A 5 -44.73 -32.20 -30.00
C LEU A 5 -44.06 -30.90 -29.52
N ARG A 6 -43.00 -30.48 -30.22
CA ARG A 6 -42.29 -29.21 -30.03
C ARG A 6 -43.22 -28.02 -30.24
N MET A 7 -43.22 -27.08 -29.30
CA MET A 7 -43.79 -25.75 -29.49
C MET A 7 -42.63 -24.73 -29.40
N CYS A 8 -42.22 -24.20 -30.55
CA CYS A 8 -41.28 -23.09 -30.62
C CYS A 8 -42.04 -21.81 -30.23
N VAL A 9 -41.79 -21.30 -29.02
CA VAL A 9 -42.18 -19.95 -28.65
C VAL A 9 -41.04 -19.03 -29.09
N GLY A 10 -41.26 -18.32 -30.20
CA GLY A 10 -40.39 -17.22 -30.60
C GLY A 10 -40.51 -16.09 -29.59
N VAL A 11 -39.45 -15.85 -28.83
CA VAL A 11 -39.30 -14.64 -28.03
C VAL A 11 -38.91 -13.53 -29.00
N THR A 12 -39.88 -12.70 -29.38
CA THR A 12 -39.61 -11.40 -29.99
C THR A 12 -38.89 -10.57 -28.93
N VAL A 13 -37.56 -10.47 -29.04
CA VAL A 13 -36.77 -9.50 -28.28
C VAL A 13 -37.09 -8.13 -28.88
N CYS A 14 -38.05 -7.43 -28.29
CA CYS A 14 -38.16 -5.99 -28.47
C CYS A 14 -36.92 -5.36 -27.83
N LEU A 15 -35.90 -5.10 -28.64
CA LEU A 15 -34.81 -4.19 -28.34
C LEU A 15 -35.42 -2.79 -28.19
N PHE A 16 -35.82 -2.43 -26.98
CA PHE A 16 -35.85 -1.03 -26.61
C PHE A 16 -34.40 -0.59 -26.46
N THR A 17 -33.82 -0.07 -27.53
CA THR A 17 -32.69 0.84 -27.42
C THR A 17 -33.23 2.06 -26.70
N LEU A 18 -33.04 2.11 -25.39
CA LEU A 18 -32.97 3.41 -24.72
C LEU A 18 -31.80 4.11 -25.41
N ASP A 19 -32.11 5.08 -26.28
CA ASP A 19 -31.14 6.10 -26.65
C ASP A 19 -30.77 6.81 -25.33
N VAL A 20 -29.73 6.31 -24.69
CA VAL A 20 -29.03 7.07 -23.68
C VAL A 20 -28.25 8.09 -24.51
N ASP A 21 -28.67 9.34 -24.45
CA ASP A 21 -27.90 10.42 -25.04
C ASP A 21 -26.46 10.32 -24.49
N ALA A 22 -25.48 10.23 -25.39
CA ALA A 22 -24.11 9.89 -25.03
C ALA A 22 -23.12 10.73 -25.82
N LEU A 23 -22.00 11.06 -25.17
CA LEU A 23 -20.87 11.71 -25.82
C LEU A 23 -19.85 10.64 -26.23
N ASP A 24 -19.75 10.41 -27.54
CA ASP A 24 -18.74 9.51 -28.11
C ASP A 24 -17.35 10.17 -28.10
N LEU A 25 -16.38 9.45 -27.56
CA LEU A 25 -14.96 9.78 -27.63
C LEU A 25 -14.29 9.03 -28.79
N VAL A 26 -14.68 7.78 -28.97
CA VAL A 26 -14.32 6.90 -30.07
C VAL A 26 -15.59 6.29 -30.61
N HIS A 27 -15.81 6.36 -31.93
CA HIS A 27 -16.94 5.71 -32.58
C HIS A 27 -16.40 4.73 -33.61
N ALA A 28 -16.81 3.46 -33.53
CA ALA A 28 -16.39 2.44 -34.48
C ALA A 28 -14.86 2.36 -34.70
N ARG A 29 -14.11 2.39 -33.58
CA ARG A 29 -12.63 2.40 -33.54
C ARG A 29 -11.97 3.59 -34.25
N LYS A 30 -12.69 4.70 -34.43
CA LYS A 30 -12.16 5.97 -34.92
C LYS A 30 -12.33 7.04 -33.85
N ALA A 31 -11.30 7.85 -33.64
CA ALA A 31 -11.40 8.98 -32.73
C ALA A 31 -12.42 9.99 -33.30
N VAL A 32 -13.40 10.37 -32.49
CA VAL A 32 -14.40 11.39 -32.82
C VAL A 32 -14.40 12.55 -31.83
N ALA A 33 -13.57 12.46 -30.79
CA ALA A 33 -13.26 13.55 -29.88
C ALA A 33 -11.77 13.93 -29.90
N THR A 34 -11.50 15.17 -29.52
CA THR A 34 -10.15 15.73 -29.36
C THR A 34 -9.87 16.01 -27.89
N ILE A 35 -8.71 15.55 -27.38
CA ILE A 35 -8.27 15.91 -26.03
C ILE A 35 -7.64 17.30 -26.07
N VAL A 36 -8.15 18.21 -25.24
CA VAL A 36 -7.69 19.59 -25.14
C VAL A 36 -7.07 19.80 -23.77
N VAL A 37 -5.84 20.31 -23.73
CA VAL A 37 -5.12 20.69 -22.50
C VAL A 37 -4.81 22.19 -22.50
N PRO A 38 -4.59 22.82 -21.33
CA PRO A 38 -4.21 24.24 -21.28
C PRO A 38 -2.99 24.56 -22.15
N ASP A 39 -2.92 25.78 -22.69
CA ASP A 39 -1.75 26.19 -23.50
C ASP A 39 -0.43 26.06 -22.72
N GLN A 40 -0.48 26.37 -21.42
CA GLN A 40 0.60 26.22 -20.44
C GLN A 40 0.37 25.01 -19.51
N ALA A 41 -0.09 23.89 -20.07
CA ALA A 41 -0.37 22.68 -19.30
C ALA A 41 0.84 22.20 -18.48
N THR A 42 0.55 21.85 -17.22
CA THR A 42 1.50 21.30 -16.25
C THR A 42 1.89 19.86 -16.59
N GLU A 43 2.92 19.33 -15.91
CA GLU A 43 3.32 17.92 -16.03
C GLU A 43 2.17 16.95 -15.73
N THR A 44 1.30 17.29 -14.77
CA THR A 44 0.17 16.45 -14.37
C THR A 44 -0.94 16.45 -15.42
N GLU A 45 -1.26 17.60 -16.01
CA GLU A 45 -2.29 17.72 -17.06
C GLU A 45 -1.85 17.01 -18.35
N TRP A 46 -0.60 17.23 -18.78
CA TRP A 46 0.00 16.47 -19.88
C TRP A 46 0.06 14.97 -19.58
N GLY A 47 0.43 14.62 -18.34
CA GLY A 47 0.49 13.24 -17.86
C GLY A 47 -0.87 12.54 -17.85
N ALA A 48 -1.95 13.27 -17.62
CA ALA A 48 -3.33 12.78 -17.66
C ALA A 48 -3.78 12.53 -19.11
N ALA A 49 -3.61 13.52 -20.00
CA ALA A 49 -3.96 13.41 -21.42
C ALA A 49 -3.25 12.22 -22.10
N LYS A 50 -1.94 12.07 -21.87
CA LYS A 50 -1.16 10.95 -22.44
C LYS A 50 -1.64 9.58 -21.94
N ARG A 51 -2.09 9.47 -20.68
CA ARG A 51 -2.63 8.23 -20.14
C ARG A 51 -3.97 7.89 -20.74
N LEU A 52 -4.85 8.87 -20.94
CA LEU A 52 -6.11 8.66 -21.66
C LEU A 52 -5.85 8.11 -23.06
N VAL A 53 -5.01 8.77 -23.86
CA VAL A 53 -4.67 8.29 -25.21
C VAL A 53 -4.10 6.87 -25.16
N LYS A 54 -3.10 6.62 -24.30
CA LYS A 54 -2.48 5.30 -24.13
C LYS A 54 -3.53 4.22 -23.89
N TYR A 55 -4.38 4.40 -22.88
CA TYR A 55 -5.32 3.36 -22.46
C TYR A 55 -6.51 3.22 -23.42
N LEU A 56 -7.08 4.32 -23.90
CA LEU A 56 -8.17 4.28 -24.89
C LEU A 56 -7.71 3.64 -26.21
N LYS A 57 -6.48 3.90 -26.64
CA LYS A 57 -5.88 3.21 -27.80
C LYS A 57 -5.70 1.71 -27.56
N MET A 58 -5.28 1.31 -26.36
CA MET A 58 -5.19 -0.12 -26.01
C MET A 58 -6.55 -0.82 -26.09
N ALA A 59 -7.64 -0.16 -25.69
CA ALA A 59 -8.98 -0.75 -25.69
C ALA A 59 -9.70 -0.73 -27.05
N SER A 60 -9.48 0.33 -27.85
CA SER A 60 -10.26 0.58 -29.06
C SER A 60 -9.46 0.54 -30.37
N GLY A 61 -8.12 0.62 -30.29
CA GLY A 61 -7.25 0.83 -31.45
C GLY A 61 -7.21 2.27 -31.97
N ALA A 62 -8.12 3.14 -31.52
CA ALA A 62 -8.16 4.54 -31.93
C ALA A 62 -7.21 5.42 -31.10
N GLU A 63 -6.54 6.36 -31.75
CA GLU A 63 -5.70 7.36 -31.10
C GLU A 63 -6.39 8.71 -31.13
N LEU A 64 -6.76 9.23 -29.95
CA LEU A 64 -7.33 10.58 -29.84
C LEU A 64 -6.19 11.61 -29.97
N PRO A 65 -6.35 12.67 -30.78
CA PRO A 65 -5.38 13.76 -30.83
C PRO A 65 -5.36 14.51 -29.49
N ILE A 66 -4.18 14.96 -29.08
CA ILE A 66 -4.00 15.89 -27.97
C ILE A 66 -3.57 17.23 -28.55
N VAL A 67 -4.34 18.28 -28.30
CA VAL A 67 -4.04 19.65 -28.71
C VAL A 67 -4.03 20.58 -27.50
N ARG A 68 -3.37 21.73 -27.64
CA ARG A 68 -3.53 22.84 -26.71
C ARG A 68 -4.81 23.62 -27.02
N GLU A 69 -5.35 24.34 -26.05
CA GLU A 69 -6.58 25.13 -26.19
C GLU A 69 -6.59 26.07 -27.40
N ALA A 70 -5.49 26.78 -27.67
CA ALA A 70 -5.42 27.67 -28.84
C ALA A 70 -5.59 26.96 -30.19
N ALA A 71 -5.44 25.63 -30.22
CA ALA A 71 -5.61 24.78 -31.39
C ALA A 71 -6.82 23.83 -31.25
N ALA A 72 -7.71 24.06 -30.28
CA ALA A 72 -8.93 23.29 -30.13
C ALA A 72 -9.83 23.48 -31.37
N PRO A 73 -10.42 22.40 -31.91
CA PRO A 73 -11.30 22.52 -33.06
C PRO A 73 -12.61 23.22 -32.68
N GLU A 74 -13.15 24.03 -33.58
CA GLU A 74 -14.41 24.77 -33.39
C GLU A 74 -15.66 23.86 -33.35
N SER A 75 -15.52 22.61 -33.82
CA SER A 75 -16.60 21.62 -33.88
C SER A 75 -16.08 20.21 -33.59
N GLY A 76 -16.99 19.32 -33.16
CA GLY A 76 -16.67 17.95 -32.74
C GLY A 76 -16.68 17.76 -31.22
N GLY A 77 -16.53 16.51 -30.76
CA GLY A 77 -16.46 16.21 -29.33
C GLY A 77 -15.15 16.71 -28.73
N LEU A 78 -15.21 17.34 -27.55
CA LEU A 78 -14.03 17.79 -26.82
C LEU A 78 -13.87 17.04 -25.51
N VAL A 79 -12.63 16.68 -25.17
CA VAL A 79 -12.25 16.17 -23.86
C VAL A 79 -11.28 17.16 -23.22
N SER A 80 -11.81 18.06 -22.41
CA SER A 80 -11.04 19.08 -21.70
C SER A 80 -10.34 18.46 -20.48
N VAL A 81 -9.01 18.44 -20.47
CA VAL A 81 -8.20 17.86 -19.38
C VAL A 81 -7.39 18.95 -18.69
N GLY A 82 -7.64 19.15 -17.40
CA GLY A 82 -6.96 20.18 -16.60
C GLY A 82 -7.70 21.52 -16.55
N LYS A 83 -7.01 22.55 -16.07
CA LYS A 83 -7.58 23.89 -15.83
C LYS A 83 -7.62 24.73 -17.11
N THR A 84 -8.39 24.26 -18.07
CA THR A 84 -8.62 24.93 -19.35
C THR A 84 -9.53 26.15 -19.18
N ASP A 85 -9.41 27.12 -20.08
CA ASP A 85 -10.40 28.20 -20.24
C ASP A 85 -11.77 27.63 -20.62
N LEU A 86 -11.84 26.52 -21.37
CA LEU A 86 -13.08 25.77 -21.61
C LEU A 86 -13.76 25.35 -20.30
N ALA A 87 -13.03 24.74 -19.37
CA ALA A 87 -13.56 24.32 -18.07
C ALA A 87 -14.04 25.51 -17.25
N LYS A 88 -13.26 26.60 -17.26
CA LYS A 88 -13.60 27.85 -16.58
C LYS A 88 -14.89 28.48 -17.11
N GLN A 89 -15.05 28.56 -18.43
CA GLN A 89 -16.27 29.08 -19.08
C GLN A 89 -17.50 28.21 -18.78
N ALA A 90 -17.30 26.88 -18.74
CA ALA A 90 -18.33 25.92 -18.36
C ALA A 90 -18.70 25.97 -16.86
N GLY A 91 -17.94 26.69 -16.03
CA GLY A 91 -18.13 26.75 -14.58
C GLY A 91 -17.58 25.53 -13.82
N VAL A 92 -16.79 24.69 -14.48
CA VAL A 92 -16.17 23.50 -13.90
C VAL A 92 -14.85 23.90 -13.25
N THR A 93 -14.80 23.90 -11.91
CA THR A 93 -13.64 24.36 -11.13
C THR A 93 -13.20 23.34 -10.08
N ASP A 94 -11.96 23.45 -9.59
CA ASP A 94 -11.39 22.58 -8.57
C ASP A 94 -11.69 23.09 -7.14
N ALA A 95 -12.53 24.12 -7.04
CA ALA A 95 -12.95 24.70 -5.78
C ALA A 95 -13.62 23.63 -4.89
N GLY A 96 -13.25 23.62 -3.61
CA GLY A 96 -13.77 22.67 -2.64
C GLY A 96 -13.17 21.25 -2.72
N LEU A 97 -12.42 20.92 -3.78
CA LEU A 97 -11.78 19.60 -3.88
C LEU A 97 -10.69 19.44 -2.81
N LYS A 98 -10.69 18.31 -2.11
CA LYS A 98 -9.62 17.97 -1.16
C LYS A 98 -8.57 17.11 -1.86
N PHE A 99 -7.35 17.15 -1.32
CA PHE A 99 -6.28 16.24 -1.74
C PHE A 99 -6.08 16.29 -3.27
N ASP A 100 -6.15 15.16 -3.95
CA ASP A 100 -6.16 15.05 -5.41
C ASP A 100 -7.51 14.53 -5.93
N GLY A 101 -8.60 15.03 -5.31
CA GLY A 101 -9.95 14.88 -5.82
C GLY A 101 -10.13 15.46 -7.22
N TYR A 102 -11.18 15.01 -7.88
CA TYR A 102 -11.45 15.37 -9.27
C TYR A 102 -12.95 15.41 -9.59
N ARG A 103 -13.26 15.99 -10.75
CA ARG A 103 -14.58 16.04 -11.36
C ARG A 103 -14.52 15.48 -12.77
N LEU A 104 -15.55 14.72 -13.14
CA LEU A 104 -15.84 14.26 -14.50
C LEU A 104 -17.22 14.80 -14.84
N ILE A 105 -17.31 15.75 -15.76
CA ILE A 105 -18.56 16.44 -16.08
C ILE A 105 -18.74 16.47 -17.60
N VAL A 106 -19.91 16.12 -18.11
CA VAL A 106 -20.30 16.43 -19.49
C VAL A 106 -21.17 17.66 -19.48
N LYS A 107 -20.80 18.65 -20.30
CA LYS A 107 -21.57 19.88 -20.49
C LYS A 107 -21.28 20.44 -21.89
N ASP A 108 -22.30 20.95 -22.57
CA ASP A 108 -22.18 21.57 -23.89
C ASP A 108 -21.44 20.67 -24.91
N ARG A 109 -21.73 19.35 -24.87
CA ARG A 109 -21.09 18.29 -25.69
C ARG A 109 -19.57 18.15 -25.50
N ALA A 110 -19.03 18.65 -24.39
CA ALA A 110 -17.64 18.44 -23.98
C ALA A 110 -17.58 17.66 -22.67
N LEU A 111 -16.59 16.77 -22.56
CA LEU A 111 -16.25 16.05 -21.34
C LEU A 111 -15.10 16.78 -20.62
N PHE A 112 -15.32 17.19 -19.38
CA PHE A 112 -14.35 17.87 -18.52
C PHE A 112 -13.75 16.89 -17.50
N LEU A 113 -12.43 16.75 -17.54
CA LEU A 113 -11.61 16.04 -16.54
C LEU A 113 -10.80 17.07 -15.78
N LEU A 114 -11.32 17.49 -14.64
CA LEU A 114 -10.69 18.52 -13.82
C LEU A 114 -10.31 17.96 -12.46
N GLY A 115 -9.08 18.14 -12.02
CA GLY A 115 -8.70 17.76 -10.65
C GLY A 115 -7.84 18.80 -9.95
N ARG A 116 -7.77 18.67 -8.62
CA ARG A 116 -6.92 19.50 -7.79
C ARG A 116 -5.46 19.10 -8.00
N ASP A 117 -4.69 20.00 -8.60
CA ASP A 117 -3.26 19.83 -8.81
C ASP A 117 -2.44 20.79 -7.94
N THR A 118 -1.29 20.32 -7.48
CA THR A 118 -0.29 21.17 -6.82
C THR A 118 1.10 20.84 -7.34
N ARG A 119 2.05 21.77 -7.19
CA ARG A 119 3.47 21.47 -7.42
C ARG A 119 3.92 20.29 -6.57
N MET A 120 4.53 19.31 -7.21
CA MET A 120 5.16 18.16 -6.56
C MET A 120 6.49 18.57 -5.91
N ILE A 121 6.70 18.20 -4.65
CA ILE A 121 7.97 18.39 -3.93
C ILE A 121 8.40 17.09 -3.25
N VAL A 122 9.66 17.00 -2.81
CA VAL A 122 10.16 15.79 -2.13
C VAL A 122 9.40 15.56 -0.83
N ALA A 123 8.56 14.53 -0.77
CA ALA A 123 7.68 14.28 0.36
C ALA A 123 8.19 13.27 1.39
N GLN A 124 9.14 12.42 1.04
CA GLN A 124 9.65 11.44 1.98
C GLN A 124 11.02 10.92 1.54
N ARG A 125 11.85 10.59 2.53
CA ARG A 125 13.10 9.85 2.32
C ARG A 125 13.00 8.51 3.04
N ILE A 126 12.36 7.55 2.39
CA ILE A 126 12.28 6.16 2.84
C ILE A 126 13.00 5.28 1.81
N PHE A 127 13.86 4.39 2.30
CA PHE A 127 14.53 3.33 1.52
C PHE A 127 15.11 3.77 0.14
N ARG A 128 15.92 4.84 0.14
CA ARG A 128 16.91 5.20 -0.92
C ARG A 128 16.46 6.03 -2.14
N ALA A 129 15.22 6.50 -2.24
CA ALA A 129 14.83 7.47 -3.29
C ALA A 129 14.04 8.67 -2.71
N PRO A 130 14.19 9.89 -3.26
CA PRO A 130 13.31 11.01 -2.92
C PRO A 130 11.92 10.73 -3.48
N LEU A 131 10.97 10.42 -2.60
CA LEU A 131 9.57 10.29 -3.00
C LEU A 131 9.02 11.70 -3.18
N LYS A 132 8.21 11.95 -4.22
CA LYS A 132 7.53 13.23 -4.42
C LYS A 132 6.10 13.16 -3.92
N GLY A 133 5.61 14.23 -3.32
CA GLY A 133 4.22 14.39 -2.88
C GLY A 133 3.65 15.74 -3.27
N GLY A 134 2.33 15.75 -3.42
CA GLY A 134 1.55 16.84 -3.98
C GLY A 134 0.34 16.26 -4.71
N ALA A 135 -0.72 17.07 -4.82
CA ALA A 135 -1.95 16.65 -5.46
C ALA A 135 -1.74 16.48 -6.97
N GLN A 136 -2.23 15.36 -7.50
CA GLN A 136 -2.18 15.00 -8.92
C GLN A 136 -3.59 14.73 -9.47
N GLY A 137 -4.53 15.63 -9.14
CA GLY A 137 -5.94 15.51 -9.47
C GLY A 137 -6.23 15.29 -10.95
N SER A 138 -5.50 15.92 -11.88
CA SER A 138 -5.74 15.70 -13.31
C SER A 138 -5.42 14.25 -13.74
N ILE A 139 -4.34 13.66 -13.23
CA ILE A 139 -4.02 12.25 -13.46
C ILE A 139 -5.08 11.35 -12.82
N ARG A 140 -5.56 11.72 -11.62
CA ARG A 140 -6.62 11.00 -10.93
C ARG A 140 -7.94 11.04 -11.69
N ALA A 141 -8.29 12.17 -12.32
CA ALA A 141 -9.44 12.29 -13.20
C ALA A 141 -9.36 11.32 -14.38
N ALA A 142 -8.20 11.24 -15.03
CA ALA A 142 -7.98 10.29 -16.13
C ALA A 142 -8.18 8.83 -15.68
N PHE A 143 -7.57 8.42 -14.55
CA PHE A 143 -7.80 7.08 -14.00
C PHE A 143 -9.24 6.86 -13.55
N GLY A 144 -9.91 7.89 -13.03
CA GLY A 144 -11.31 7.86 -12.62
C GLY A 144 -12.28 7.62 -13.78
N LEU A 145 -11.99 8.18 -14.95
CA LEU A 145 -12.73 7.91 -16.19
C LEU A 145 -12.43 6.50 -16.69
N LEU A 146 -11.16 6.12 -16.78
CA LEU A 146 -10.75 4.79 -17.24
C LEU A 146 -11.33 3.67 -16.36
N ASP A 147 -11.42 3.88 -15.05
CA ASP A 147 -12.06 2.91 -14.14
C ASP A 147 -13.55 2.70 -14.46
N ARG A 148 -14.26 3.78 -14.77
CA ARG A 148 -15.68 3.75 -15.21
C ARG A 148 -15.86 3.06 -16.55
N LEU A 149 -14.87 3.16 -17.43
CA LEU A 149 -14.83 2.44 -18.71
C LEU A 149 -14.41 0.97 -18.57
N GLY A 150 -14.11 0.49 -17.35
CA GLY A 150 -13.85 -0.92 -17.06
C GLY A 150 -12.37 -1.33 -17.04
N PHE A 151 -11.43 -0.38 -17.14
CA PHE A 151 -10.00 -0.68 -16.98
C PHE A 151 -9.69 -1.05 -15.53
N ARG A 152 -8.80 -2.04 -15.32
CA ARG A 152 -8.29 -2.39 -13.98
C ARG A 152 -6.78 -2.53 -13.97
N TRP A 153 -6.16 -2.08 -12.89
CA TRP A 153 -4.74 -2.28 -12.60
C TRP A 153 -4.61 -3.32 -11.48
N LEU A 154 -4.67 -4.59 -11.86
CA LEU A 154 -4.69 -5.72 -10.93
C LEU A 154 -3.33 -5.89 -10.25
N GLN A 155 -2.24 -5.72 -10.99
CA GLN A 155 -0.86 -5.88 -10.51
C GLN A 155 0.09 -4.86 -11.16
N PRO A 156 1.20 -4.51 -10.50
CA PRO A 156 2.19 -3.50 -10.96
C PRO A 156 3.15 -4.03 -12.03
N THR A 157 2.60 -4.69 -13.06
CA THR A 157 3.38 -5.29 -14.14
C THR A 157 2.69 -5.07 -15.48
N PRO A 158 3.38 -5.26 -16.62
CA PRO A 158 2.75 -5.16 -17.93
C PRO A 158 1.51 -6.06 -18.09
N MET A 159 1.53 -7.29 -17.55
CA MET A 159 0.39 -8.21 -17.61
C MET A 159 -0.68 -7.92 -16.56
N GLY A 160 -0.39 -7.03 -15.61
CA GLY A 160 -1.26 -6.66 -14.49
C GLY A 160 -2.39 -5.70 -14.86
N ILE A 161 -2.46 -5.24 -16.11
CA ILE A 161 -3.49 -4.31 -16.59
C ILE A 161 -4.58 -5.09 -17.32
N TYR A 162 -5.82 -5.02 -16.86
CA TYR A 162 -6.98 -5.45 -17.62
C TYR A 162 -7.48 -4.29 -18.48
N VAL A 163 -7.56 -4.56 -19.79
CA VAL A 163 -8.03 -3.64 -20.81
C VAL A 163 -9.34 -4.21 -21.37
N PRO A 164 -10.47 -3.50 -21.24
CA PRO A 164 -11.71 -3.91 -21.90
C PRO A 164 -11.59 -3.73 -23.42
N GLU A 165 -12.26 -4.57 -24.20
CA GLU A 165 -12.36 -4.36 -25.65
C GLU A 165 -13.54 -3.43 -25.94
N LEU A 166 -13.26 -2.25 -26.52
CA LEU A 166 -14.24 -1.19 -26.73
C LEU A 166 -14.28 -0.79 -28.21
N TYR A 167 -15.33 -1.19 -28.93
CA TYR A 167 -15.53 -0.78 -30.33
C TYR A 167 -15.90 0.72 -30.44
N THR A 168 -16.76 1.16 -29.53
CA THR A 168 -17.13 2.56 -29.31
C THR A 168 -16.83 2.87 -27.84
N VAL A 169 -16.29 4.05 -27.57
CA VAL A 169 -16.03 4.59 -26.24
C VAL A 169 -16.91 5.80 -26.06
N SER A 170 -17.89 5.71 -25.17
CA SER A 170 -18.85 6.79 -24.89
C SER A 170 -18.97 7.01 -23.39
N VAL A 171 -19.34 8.23 -23.02
CA VAL A 171 -19.77 8.57 -21.66
C VAL A 171 -21.22 9.06 -21.70
N PRO A 172 -22.01 8.91 -20.62
CA PRO A 172 -23.33 9.51 -20.53
C PRO A 172 -23.25 11.02 -20.74
N ASP A 173 -24.20 11.60 -21.48
CA ASP A 173 -24.23 13.05 -21.73
C ASP A 173 -24.61 13.88 -20.49
N ASP A 174 -25.20 13.22 -19.48
CA ASP A 174 -25.56 13.74 -18.17
C ASP A 174 -24.52 13.43 -17.07
N LEU A 175 -23.32 12.95 -17.45
CA LEU A 175 -22.28 12.60 -16.48
C LEU A 175 -21.91 13.82 -15.63
N ASP A 176 -22.20 13.76 -14.33
CA ASP A 176 -21.73 14.72 -13.32
C ASP A 176 -21.24 13.95 -12.10
N VAL A 177 -19.92 13.80 -12.01
CA VAL A 177 -19.26 13.05 -10.96
C VAL A 177 -18.24 13.94 -10.28
N SER A 178 -18.33 14.05 -8.96
CA SER A 178 -17.26 14.55 -8.11
C SER A 178 -16.71 13.42 -7.24
N TYR A 179 -15.38 13.26 -7.21
CA TYR A 179 -14.69 12.26 -6.40
C TYR A 179 -13.78 12.92 -5.37
N GLU A 180 -14.00 12.59 -4.10
CA GLU A 180 -13.15 12.97 -2.97
C GLU A 180 -12.46 11.73 -2.42
N PRO A 181 -11.11 11.67 -2.44
CA PRO A 181 -10.42 10.51 -1.93
C PRO A 181 -10.49 10.44 -0.40
N PRO A 182 -10.75 9.26 0.20
CA PRO A 182 -10.79 9.09 1.65
C PRO A 182 -9.44 9.41 2.33
N PHE A 183 -8.34 9.15 1.62
CA PHE A 183 -6.99 9.29 2.16
C PHE A 183 -6.17 10.33 1.40
N MET A 184 -5.47 11.18 2.16
CA MET A 184 -4.45 12.11 1.67
C MET A 184 -3.14 11.40 1.31
N TYR A 185 -2.91 10.22 1.88
CA TYR A 185 -1.87 9.33 1.39
C TYR A 185 -2.17 7.86 1.71
N MET A 186 -1.74 7.00 0.80
CA MET A 186 -1.47 5.59 1.06
C MET A 186 -0.08 5.30 0.53
N GLN A 187 0.87 5.16 1.43
CA GLN A 187 2.29 5.08 1.09
C GLN A 187 2.95 3.85 1.72
N GLY A 188 4.24 3.65 1.43
CA GLY A 188 4.99 2.46 1.83
C GLY A 188 5.65 1.79 0.62
N ARG A 189 5.86 0.48 0.66
CA ARG A 189 6.48 -0.27 -0.46
C ARG A 189 5.66 -0.34 -1.74
N MET A 190 4.33 -0.27 -1.64
CA MET A 190 3.41 -0.32 -2.79
C MET A 190 3.21 1.07 -3.46
N PHE A 191 3.94 2.09 -3.01
CA PHE A 191 3.99 3.40 -3.62
C PHE A 191 5.06 3.45 -4.73
N ASN A 192 4.88 4.34 -5.71
CA ASN A 192 5.83 4.60 -6.81
C ASN A 192 6.01 3.46 -7.83
N TRP A 193 5.02 2.61 -8.02
CA TRP A 193 5.01 1.56 -9.07
C TRP A 193 4.28 2.03 -10.34
N GLY A 194 4.52 3.29 -10.70
CA GLY A 194 3.94 3.93 -11.88
C GLY A 194 2.42 3.99 -11.84
N ASP A 195 1.80 3.68 -12.99
CA ASP A 195 0.36 3.80 -13.21
C ASP A 195 -0.45 2.92 -12.25
N TRP A 196 0.09 1.76 -11.84
CA TRP A 196 -0.59 0.88 -10.89
C TRP A 196 -0.83 1.56 -9.54
N SER A 197 0.19 2.21 -8.97
CA SER A 197 0.06 2.89 -7.67
C SER A 197 -0.94 4.05 -7.76
N LEU A 198 -0.87 4.83 -8.84
CA LEU A 198 -1.75 5.99 -9.05
C LEU A 198 -3.20 5.58 -9.30
N ALA A 199 -3.47 4.49 -10.03
CA ALA A 199 -4.82 3.98 -10.24
C ALA A 199 -5.42 3.36 -8.96
N ASN A 200 -4.58 2.71 -8.15
CA ASN A 200 -4.99 2.00 -6.92
C ASN A 200 -4.84 2.83 -5.65
N SER A 201 -4.78 4.15 -5.77
CA SER A 201 -4.79 5.09 -4.64
C SER A 201 -3.55 5.04 -3.73
N PHE A 202 -2.53 4.25 -4.05
CA PHE A 202 -1.22 4.24 -3.39
C PHE A 202 -0.39 5.46 -3.82
N ARG A 203 -0.69 6.61 -3.22
CA ARG A 203 -0.09 7.91 -3.57
C ARG A 203 0.07 8.82 -2.36
N VAL A 204 0.76 9.95 -2.54
CA VAL A 204 0.89 11.03 -1.55
C VAL A 204 0.40 12.33 -2.18
N SER A 205 -0.83 12.75 -1.85
CA SER A 205 -1.50 13.90 -2.49
C SER A 205 -1.30 15.23 -1.77
N ILE A 206 -0.43 15.24 -0.76
CA ILE A 206 -0.05 16.42 0.03
C ILE A 206 1.46 16.60 0.02
N LYS A 207 1.91 17.81 0.34
CA LYS A 207 3.34 18.11 0.48
C LYS A 207 3.83 17.75 1.88
N ALA A 208 3.72 16.48 2.26
CA ALA A 208 4.19 15.98 3.55
C ALA A 208 5.71 15.81 3.57
N PHE A 209 6.37 15.80 4.73
CA PHE A 209 7.73 15.31 4.90
C PHE A 209 7.80 14.25 5.98
N GLY A 210 8.28 13.04 5.64
CA GLY A 210 8.51 11.96 6.58
C GLY A 210 9.90 11.33 6.45
N ARG A 211 10.41 10.78 7.56
CA ARG A 211 11.62 9.92 7.56
C ARG A 211 11.31 8.45 7.86
N GLY A 212 10.03 8.11 8.05
CA GLY A 212 9.61 6.79 8.49
C GLY A 212 9.90 6.55 9.98
N GLY A 213 10.05 7.65 10.75
CA GLY A 213 10.54 7.66 12.13
C GLY A 213 11.78 8.55 12.31
N HIS A 214 12.31 8.59 13.54
CA HIS A 214 13.66 9.09 13.85
C HIS A 214 13.95 10.58 13.53
N THR A 215 12.97 11.46 13.73
CA THR A 215 13.15 12.92 13.60
C THR A 215 14.20 13.46 14.57
N TRP A 216 14.20 12.98 15.82
CA TRP A 216 15.14 13.44 16.85
C TRP A 216 16.60 13.13 16.47
N PRO A 217 16.96 11.91 16.05
CA PRO A 217 18.29 11.62 15.49
C PRO A 217 18.71 12.47 14.29
N ALA A 218 17.79 12.85 13.42
CA ALA A 218 18.11 13.72 12.30
C ALA A 218 18.43 15.16 12.75
N ALA A 219 17.73 15.67 13.75
CA ALA A 219 17.94 17.00 14.31
C ALA A 219 19.11 17.09 15.29
N LEU A 220 19.43 15.96 15.94
CA LEU A 220 20.48 15.83 16.94
C LEU A 220 21.39 14.62 16.61
N PRO A 221 22.16 14.69 15.51
CA PRO A 221 23.07 13.62 15.15
C PRO A 221 24.14 13.39 16.23
N THR A 222 24.71 12.19 16.25
CA THR A 222 25.69 11.76 17.26
C THR A 222 26.95 12.62 17.29
N SER A 223 27.28 13.31 16.20
CA SER A 223 28.38 14.27 16.11
C SER A 223 28.22 15.47 17.04
N LEU A 224 27.00 15.80 17.48
CA LEU A 224 26.76 16.90 18.41
C LEU A 224 26.96 16.53 19.88
N PHE A 225 27.36 15.29 20.20
CA PHE A 225 27.51 14.87 21.59
C PHE A 225 28.61 15.63 22.33
N GLU A 226 29.70 15.99 21.66
CA GLU A 226 30.82 16.70 22.30
C GLU A 226 30.46 18.15 22.62
N GLU A 227 29.79 18.85 21.70
CA GLU A 227 29.37 20.24 21.86
C GLU A 227 28.11 20.38 22.73
N HIS A 228 27.19 19.41 22.65
CA HIS A 228 25.88 19.44 23.29
C HIS A 228 25.56 18.17 24.10
N PRO A 229 26.42 17.74 25.04
CA PRO A 229 26.19 16.51 25.80
C PRO A 229 24.90 16.58 26.63
N GLU A 230 24.45 17.77 27.04
CA GLU A 230 23.20 18.02 27.75
C GLU A 230 21.96 17.60 26.98
N CYS A 231 22.05 17.56 25.64
CA CYS A 231 20.96 17.15 24.77
C CYS A 231 20.73 15.64 24.77
N PHE A 232 21.72 14.85 25.21
CA PHE A 232 21.70 13.40 25.18
C PHE A 232 21.27 12.79 26.52
N VAL A 233 20.84 11.54 26.47
CA VAL A 233 20.28 10.82 27.63
C VAL A 233 21.24 10.82 28.82
N MET A 234 20.72 11.08 30.03
CA MET A 234 21.43 10.84 31.29
C MET A 234 21.16 9.42 31.75
N ARG A 235 22.20 8.63 32.01
CA ARG A 235 22.11 7.29 32.60
C ARG A 235 23.25 7.05 33.60
N GLY A 236 22.90 6.64 34.82
CA GLY A 236 23.85 6.43 35.92
C GLY A 236 24.65 7.70 36.23
N GLY A 237 23.96 8.85 36.26
CA GLY A 237 24.57 10.16 36.54
C GLY A 237 25.50 10.73 35.46
N LYS A 238 25.61 10.08 34.28
CA LYS A 238 26.44 10.55 33.16
C LYS A 238 25.64 10.68 31.87
N ARG A 239 25.96 11.69 31.06
CA ARG A 239 25.46 11.80 29.68
C ARG A 239 26.05 10.67 28.84
N ARG A 240 25.20 9.94 28.12
CA ARG A 240 25.61 8.77 27.34
C ARG A 240 25.30 8.95 25.87
N LEU A 241 26.17 8.39 25.03
CA LEU A 241 25.98 8.29 23.60
C LEU A 241 25.97 6.81 23.20
N ASN A 242 24.92 6.40 22.50
CA ASN A 242 24.96 5.21 21.67
C ASN A 242 25.11 5.67 20.21
N LYS A 243 26.18 5.24 19.53
CA LYS A 243 26.49 5.71 18.17
C LYS A 243 25.48 5.25 17.12
N THR A 244 24.79 4.14 17.36
CA THR A 244 23.84 3.55 16.41
C THR A 244 22.39 3.88 16.76
N LEU A 245 22.06 3.89 18.06
CA LEU A 245 20.73 4.16 18.59
C LEU A 245 20.76 5.28 19.64
N PRO A 246 21.15 6.51 19.27
CA PRO A 246 21.29 7.61 20.24
C PRO A 246 19.99 7.96 20.92
N GLN A 247 20.06 8.26 22.22
CA GLN A 247 18.91 8.58 23.05
C GLN A 247 19.10 9.98 23.64
N TYR A 248 17.99 10.68 23.88
CA TYR A 248 18.01 12.13 24.12
C TYR A 248 17.36 12.51 25.45
N CYS A 249 17.78 13.66 25.99
CA CYS A 249 17.18 14.24 27.18
C CYS A 249 15.91 15.01 26.81
N SER A 250 14.75 14.37 26.90
CA SER A 250 13.47 14.96 26.48
C SER A 250 13.04 16.20 27.28
N SER A 251 13.56 16.40 28.50
CA SER A 251 13.30 17.58 29.33
C SER A 251 14.22 18.78 29.03
N ASN A 252 15.33 18.56 28.32
CA ASN A 252 16.31 19.62 28.07
C ASN A 252 15.75 20.64 27.04
N PRO A 253 15.74 21.95 27.36
CA PRO A 253 15.23 22.96 26.43
C PRO A 253 15.98 23.02 25.10
N GLU A 254 17.30 22.83 25.11
CA GLU A 254 18.12 22.87 23.89
C GLU A 254 17.84 21.67 22.98
N THR A 255 17.63 20.46 23.53
CA THR A 255 17.13 19.31 22.77
C THR A 255 15.87 19.68 21.99
N ARG A 256 14.87 20.24 22.68
CA ARG A 256 13.59 20.61 22.07
C ARG A 256 13.75 21.70 21.03
N ARG A 257 14.56 22.74 21.30
CA ARG A 257 14.84 23.82 20.33
C ARG A 257 15.53 23.32 19.08
N ARG A 258 16.45 22.37 19.18
CA ARG A 258 17.15 21.80 18.02
C ARG A 258 16.22 20.98 17.15
N VAL A 259 15.38 20.13 17.78
CA VAL A 259 14.35 19.39 17.05
C VAL A 259 13.36 20.34 16.38
N ALA A 260 12.86 21.35 17.08
CA ALA A 260 11.96 22.35 16.50
C ALA A 260 12.61 23.12 15.34
N ARG A 261 13.83 23.63 15.50
CA ARG A 261 14.56 24.35 14.43
C ARG A 261 14.73 23.50 13.18
N TRP A 262 15.20 22.26 13.35
CA TRP A 262 15.34 21.33 12.24
C TRP A 262 14.01 21.09 11.51
N THR A 263 12.93 20.88 12.26
CA THR A 263 11.58 20.70 11.70
C THR A 263 11.12 21.94 10.94
N MET A 264 11.33 23.13 11.49
CA MET A 264 11.01 24.40 10.85
C MET A 264 11.81 24.62 9.56
N ASP A 265 13.10 24.27 9.54
CA ASP A 265 13.94 24.37 8.34
C ASP A 265 13.49 23.43 7.21
N VAL A 266 12.89 22.29 7.56
CA VAL A 266 12.21 21.43 6.59
C VAL A 266 10.92 22.11 6.11
N LEU A 267 10.07 22.62 7.01
CA LEU A 267 8.82 23.32 6.61
C LEU A 267 9.06 24.52 5.68
N LYS A 268 10.16 25.27 5.86
CA LYS A 268 10.58 26.37 4.96
C LYS A 268 10.74 25.94 3.50
N GLN A 269 10.95 24.66 3.22
CA GLN A 269 11.10 24.11 1.87
C GLN A 269 9.74 23.93 1.15
N GLY A 270 8.64 24.31 1.79
CA GLY A 270 7.30 24.31 1.19
C GLY A 270 6.43 23.11 1.60
N HIS A 271 6.81 22.37 2.65
CA HIS A 271 6.01 21.27 3.18
C HIS A 271 4.79 21.78 3.97
N GLU A 272 3.68 21.09 3.81
CA GLU A 272 2.39 21.35 4.48
C GLU A 272 2.27 20.53 5.78
N MET A 273 2.94 19.38 5.84
CA MET A 273 2.94 18.48 6.99
C MET A 273 4.35 17.92 7.24
N ILE A 274 4.73 17.67 8.49
CA ILE A 274 6.00 17.00 8.83
C ILE A 274 5.87 16.01 9.98
N GLN A 275 6.53 14.85 9.85
CA GLN A 275 6.57 13.81 10.87
C GLN A 275 7.52 14.17 12.03
N LEU A 276 7.07 13.95 13.27
CA LEU A 276 7.83 14.10 14.51
C LEU A 276 7.87 12.76 15.27
N ALA A 277 9.05 12.16 15.36
CA ALA A 277 9.27 10.89 16.03
C ALA A 277 10.56 10.88 16.85
N GLN A 278 10.52 10.25 18.03
CA GLN A 278 11.68 9.94 18.86
C GLN A 278 12.56 8.84 18.22
N GLN A 279 13.58 8.36 18.96
CA GLN A 279 14.39 7.21 18.55
C GLN A 279 13.78 5.88 19.01
N ASP A 280 14.01 4.83 18.23
CA ASP A 280 13.66 3.44 18.57
C ASP A 280 14.40 2.92 19.81
N SER A 281 13.93 1.80 20.34
CA SER A 281 14.50 1.16 21.54
C SER A 281 14.66 2.17 22.69
N PHE A 282 13.61 2.97 22.89
CA PHE A 282 13.63 4.15 23.75
C PHE A 282 14.21 3.84 25.13
N ILE A 283 15.15 4.68 25.55
CA ILE A 283 15.76 4.62 26.87
C ILE A 283 15.38 5.91 27.63
N PRO A 284 14.64 5.82 28.75
CA PRO A 284 14.27 7.00 29.51
C PRO A 284 15.50 7.70 30.08
N CYS A 285 15.46 9.03 30.09
CA CYS A 285 16.49 9.86 30.69
C CYS A 285 16.28 9.93 32.22
N GLU A 286 17.38 9.86 32.96
CA GLU A 286 17.38 9.87 34.44
C GLU A 286 17.74 11.25 35.03
N CYS A 287 17.81 12.31 34.21
CA CYS A 287 18.06 13.65 34.77
C CYS A 287 16.90 14.08 35.68
N GLU A 288 17.14 15.02 36.59
CA GLU A 288 16.20 15.42 37.64
C GLU A 288 14.78 15.73 37.12
N LEU A 289 14.67 16.41 35.97
CA LEU A 289 13.37 16.74 35.38
C LEU A 289 12.70 15.54 34.70
N CYS A 290 13.47 14.67 34.04
CA CYS A 290 12.93 13.47 33.37
C CYS A 290 12.52 12.39 34.37
N ALA A 291 13.24 12.26 35.50
CA ALA A 291 12.97 11.29 36.55
C ALA A 291 11.58 11.47 37.21
N LYS A 292 10.98 12.66 37.09
CA LYS A 292 9.64 12.99 37.59
C LYS A 292 8.50 12.57 36.64
N LEU A 293 8.83 11.97 35.49
CA LEU A 293 7.90 11.63 34.42
C LEU A 293 7.97 10.14 34.08
N THR A 294 6.82 9.57 33.69
CA THR A 294 6.80 8.24 33.06
C THR A 294 7.59 8.28 31.74
N PRO A 295 8.11 7.15 31.24
CA PRO A 295 8.76 7.10 29.93
C PRO A 295 7.91 7.68 28.79
N GLY A 296 6.59 7.46 28.81
CA GLY A 296 5.65 8.05 27.84
C GLY A 296 5.57 9.57 27.99
N ASP A 297 5.36 10.07 29.20
CA ASP A 297 5.26 11.52 29.48
C ASP A 297 6.56 12.27 29.19
N GLN A 298 7.72 11.62 29.33
CA GLN A 298 9.00 12.19 28.90
C GLN A 298 8.92 12.61 27.43
N VAL A 299 8.42 11.74 26.55
CA VAL A 299 8.33 12.01 25.11
C VAL A 299 7.13 12.90 24.77
N HIS A 300 5.95 12.62 25.33
CA HIS A 300 4.74 13.41 25.08
C HIS A 300 4.93 14.89 25.44
N ASN A 301 5.50 15.18 26.61
CA ASN A 301 5.76 16.56 27.03
C ASN A 301 6.78 17.25 26.12
N ALA A 302 7.81 16.53 25.67
CA ALA A 302 8.78 17.09 24.75
C ALA A 302 8.14 17.40 23.39
N ASN A 303 7.40 16.45 22.81
CA ASN A 303 6.71 16.63 21.54
C ASN A 303 5.72 17.78 21.59
N ARG A 304 4.89 17.87 22.66
CA ARG A 304 3.97 18.99 22.84
C ARG A 304 4.69 20.34 22.81
N ARG A 305 5.79 20.50 23.55
CA ARG A 305 6.56 21.77 23.55
C ARG A 305 7.22 22.07 22.20
N ILE A 306 7.68 21.04 21.50
CA ILE A 306 8.23 21.18 20.14
C ILE A 306 7.14 21.68 19.17
N ILE A 307 5.94 21.09 19.24
CA ILE A 307 4.80 21.48 18.41
C ILE A 307 4.34 22.91 18.72
N GLU A 308 4.30 23.30 20.00
CA GLU A 308 4.00 24.69 20.42
C GLU A 308 5.00 25.69 19.80
N MET A 309 6.31 25.38 19.81
CA MET A 309 7.33 26.21 19.16
C MET A 309 7.15 26.29 17.64
N ILE A 310 6.81 25.18 16.99
CA ILE A 310 6.55 25.17 15.55
C ILE A 310 5.30 25.98 15.21
N GLY A 311 4.20 25.80 15.96
CA GLY A 311 2.93 26.48 15.71
C GLY A 311 2.98 27.99 15.92
N ALA A 312 3.90 28.49 16.75
CA ALA A 312 4.13 29.92 16.92
C ALA A 312 4.67 30.59 15.64
N GLU A 313 5.51 29.88 14.88
CA GLU A 313 6.12 30.37 13.64
C GLU A 313 5.37 29.91 12.37
N TYR A 314 4.71 28.76 12.45
CA TYR A 314 4.05 28.09 11.33
C TYR A 314 2.64 27.61 11.71
N PRO A 315 1.69 28.53 11.97
CA PRO A 315 0.35 28.17 12.44
C PRO A 315 -0.45 27.31 11.45
N ASP A 316 -0.20 27.48 10.15
CA ASP A 316 -0.89 26.75 9.07
C ASP A 316 -0.24 25.41 8.70
N ARG A 317 0.80 24.97 9.43
CA ARG A 317 1.53 23.74 9.15
C ARG A 317 1.22 22.66 10.16
N VAL A 318 1.10 21.43 9.68
CA VAL A 318 0.73 20.28 10.51
C VAL A 318 1.96 19.50 10.97
N VAL A 319 2.03 19.21 12.27
CA VAL A 319 3.00 18.27 12.83
C VAL A 319 2.32 16.93 13.05
N GLN A 320 2.81 15.89 12.37
CA GLN A 320 2.34 14.53 12.51
C GLN A 320 3.19 13.78 13.54
N VAL A 321 2.66 13.53 14.73
CA VAL A 321 3.39 12.88 15.82
C VAL A 321 3.24 11.36 15.72
N LEU A 322 4.36 10.64 15.62
CA LEU A 322 4.35 9.19 15.64
C LEU A 322 4.12 8.66 17.06
N ILE A 323 3.05 7.91 17.25
CA ILE A 323 2.65 7.30 18.52
C ILE A 323 3.11 5.84 18.53
N TYR A 324 4.22 5.58 19.21
CA TYR A 324 4.87 4.27 19.24
C TYR A 324 5.81 4.10 20.44
N GLY A 325 6.16 2.84 20.75
CA GLY A 325 7.00 2.52 21.90
C GLY A 325 6.40 3.08 23.20
N PRO A 326 7.11 3.95 23.95
CA PRO A 326 6.62 4.49 25.22
C PRO A 326 5.40 5.41 25.07
N THR A 327 5.18 6.04 23.89
CA THR A 327 4.05 6.96 23.67
C THR A 327 2.75 6.24 23.33
N ARG A 328 2.74 4.90 23.24
CA ARG A 328 1.50 4.12 23.14
C ARG A 328 0.60 4.32 24.35
N THR A 329 1.21 4.52 25.53
CA THR A 329 0.50 4.91 26.73
C THR A 329 0.16 6.40 26.63
N PRO A 330 -1.12 6.79 26.73
CA PRO A 330 -1.52 8.19 26.67
C PRO A 330 -0.80 9.11 27.68
N PRO A 331 -0.65 10.41 27.35
CA PRO A 331 -0.06 11.39 28.27
C PRO A 331 -0.91 11.54 29.54
N THR A 332 -0.25 11.69 30.69
CA THR A 332 -0.91 11.94 31.98
C THR A 332 -0.89 13.42 32.37
N ARG A 333 -0.14 14.25 31.62
CA ARG A 333 0.12 15.65 31.96
C ARG A 333 -0.69 16.66 31.15
N PHE A 334 -1.41 16.20 30.13
CA PHE A 334 -2.30 17.02 29.30
C PHE A 334 -3.32 16.14 28.59
N GLU A 335 -4.47 16.71 28.24
CA GLU A 335 -5.58 15.99 27.61
C GLU A 335 -5.49 15.93 26.08
N SER A 336 -4.93 16.97 25.45
CA SER A 336 -4.85 17.08 24.00
C SER A 336 -3.55 17.72 23.54
N TYR A 337 -3.10 17.34 22.34
CA TYR A 337 -2.01 18.02 21.65
C TYR A 337 -2.48 19.37 21.07
N PRO A 338 -1.54 20.29 20.75
CA PRO A 338 -1.88 21.56 20.11
C PRO A 338 -2.67 21.37 18.80
N PRO A 339 -3.52 22.34 18.40
CA PRO A 339 -4.46 22.17 17.27
C PRO A 339 -3.81 21.80 15.92
N ASN A 340 -2.56 22.19 15.69
CA ASN A 340 -1.79 21.88 14.48
C ASN A 340 -1.19 20.46 14.49
N THR A 341 -1.79 19.52 15.22
CA THR A 341 -1.28 18.16 15.39
C THR A 341 -2.16 17.13 14.68
N LEU A 342 -1.52 16.25 13.92
CA LEU A 342 -2.03 14.92 13.53
C LEU A 342 -1.27 13.86 14.33
N VAL A 343 -1.88 12.71 14.61
CA VAL A 343 -1.15 11.57 15.17
C VAL A 343 -1.05 10.43 14.16
N GLU A 344 0.13 9.84 14.06
CA GLU A 344 0.35 8.60 13.31
C GLU A 344 0.40 7.43 14.28
N LEU A 345 -0.63 6.60 14.27
CA LEU A 345 -0.79 5.52 15.23
C LEU A 345 -0.15 4.23 14.75
N THR A 346 0.61 3.59 15.63
CA THR A 346 1.12 2.22 15.45
C THR A 346 0.24 1.15 16.10
N ASP A 347 -0.81 1.57 16.81
CA ASP A 347 -1.78 0.70 17.48
C ASP A 347 -3.14 0.93 16.83
N THR A 348 -3.63 -0.08 16.11
CA THR A 348 -4.85 0.02 15.29
C THR A 348 -6.10 -0.57 15.97
N ARG A 349 -6.02 -0.81 17.29
CA ARG A 349 -7.16 -1.26 18.10
C ARG A 349 -8.21 -0.17 18.27
N GLU A 350 -9.45 -0.58 18.49
CA GLU A 350 -10.61 0.30 18.59
C GLU A 350 -10.46 1.35 19.69
N GLU A 351 -9.93 0.94 20.85
CA GLU A 351 -9.73 1.80 22.01
C GLU A 351 -8.68 2.89 21.72
N ALA A 352 -7.60 2.51 21.03
CA ALA A 352 -6.54 3.44 20.64
C ALA A 352 -7.05 4.45 19.59
N LEU A 353 -7.74 3.98 18.55
CA LEU A 353 -8.36 4.84 17.54
C LEU A 353 -9.32 5.85 18.19
N THR A 354 -10.23 5.36 19.04
CA THR A 354 -11.22 6.20 19.74
C THR A 354 -10.56 7.25 20.62
N TYR A 355 -9.60 6.83 21.46
CA TYR A 355 -8.88 7.74 22.35
C TYR A 355 -8.19 8.86 21.57
N TRP A 356 -7.37 8.49 20.58
CA TRP A 356 -6.53 9.43 19.86
C TRP A 356 -7.32 10.34 18.93
N ASN A 357 -8.46 9.88 18.40
CA ASN A 357 -9.37 10.71 17.62
C ASN A 357 -9.94 11.85 18.49
N LYS A 358 -10.28 11.56 19.76
CA LYS A 358 -10.73 12.56 20.72
C LYS A 358 -9.59 13.49 21.17
N ALA A 359 -8.39 12.96 21.38
CA ALA A 359 -7.25 13.71 21.92
C ALA A 359 -6.50 14.58 20.89
N THR A 360 -6.88 14.54 19.61
CA THR A 360 -6.13 15.17 18.51
C THR A 360 -7.05 15.89 17.52
N ALA A 361 -7.04 17.22 17.53
CA ALA A 361 -7.92 18.03 16.66
C ALA A 361 -7.67 17.83 15.15
N GLY A 362 -6.43 17.60 14.73
CA GLY A 362 -6.10 17.39 13.33
C GLY A 362 -6.58 16.04 12.80
N GLY A 363 -6.85 15.04 13.66
CA GLY A 363 -7.27 13.69 13.31
C GLY A 363 -6.15 12.65 13.29
N LEU A 364 -6.40 11.53 12.58
CA LEU A 364 -5.58 10.32 12.63
C LEU A 364 -4.92 9.98 11.29
N THR A 365 -3.71 9.44 11.37
CA THR A 365 -3.08 8.62 10.32
C THR A 365 -2.53 7.35 10.95
N LEU A 366 -2.13 6.37 10.14
CA LEU A 366 -1.67 5.06 10.62
C LEU A 366 -0.29 4.69 10.09
N TYR A 367 0.50 4.02 10.93
CA TYR A 367 1.67 3.25 10.54
C TYR A 367 1.32 1.76 10.75
N ALA A 368 0.92 1.09 9.67
CA ALA A 368 0.32 -0.25 9.70
C ALA A 368 1.34 -1.38 9.46
N TYR A 369 1.28 -2.41 10.30
CA TYR A 369 2.25 -3.52 10.35
C TYR A 369 1.76 -4.87 9.78
N TYR A 370 0.51 -4.99 9.32
CA TYR A 370 -0.13 -6.29 8.96
C TYR A 370 0.65 -7.18 7.99
N MET A 371 1.46 -6.57 7.12
CA MET A 371 2.21 -7.25 6.07
C MET A 371 3.72 -7.31 6.37
N GLU A 372 4.12 -6.95 7.59
CA GLU A 372 5.53 -6.83 7.97
C GLU A 372 6.16 -8.21 8.23
N PRO A 373 7.20 -8.56 7.46
CA PRO A 373 7.84 -9.85 7.59
C PRO A 373 8.58 -10.05 8.91
N THR A 374 8.89 -9.01 9.69
CA THR A 374 9.55 -9.16 11.01
C THR A 374 8.66 -9.76 12.11
N PHE A 375 7.37 -10.00 11.85
CA PHE A 375 6.46 -10.58 12.83
C PHE A 375 6.17 -12.07 12.58
N ASP A 376 5.18 -12.62 13.31
CA ASP A 376 4.98 -14.06 13.53
C ASP A 376 4.79 -14.90 12.26
N ASN A 377 4.35 -14.30 11.14
CA ASN A 377 4.16 -15.00 9.87
C ASN A 377 5.41 -15.01 8.98
N GLY A 378 6.48 -14.31 9.35
CA GLY A 378 7.65 -14.15 8.50
C GLY A 378 7.26 -13.62 7.12
N TYR A 379 7.93 -14.14 6.09
CA TYR A 379 7.56 -13.83 4.71
C TYR A 379 6.48 -14.75 4.13
N THR A 380 5.82 -15.61 4.93
CA THR A 380 4.61 -16.32 4.48
C THR A 380 3.38 -15.41 4.48
N PRO A 381 2.40 -15.58 3.56
CA PRO A 381 1.18 -14.79 3.46
C PRO A 381 0.52 -14.55 4.81
N ALA A 382 -0.03 -13.36 5.00
CA ALA A 382 -0.37 -12.90 6.33
C ALA A 382 -1.67 -12.10 6.38
N PHE A 383 -2.15 -11.56 5.25
CA PHE A 383 -3.27 -10.62 5.26
C PHE A 383 -4.40 -11.06 4.31
N PRO A 384 -5.48 -11.68 4.82
CA PRO A 384 -6.62 -12.08 4.00
C PRO A 384 -7.47 -10.89 3.52
N PRO A 385 -8.16 -11.01 2.36
CA PRO A 385 -9.01 -9.94 1.83
C PRO A 385 -10.14 -9.51 2.77
N VAL A 386 -10.79 -10.45 3.48
CA VAL A 386 -11.84 -10.16 4.46
C VAL A 386 -11.34 -9.23 5.57
N MET A 387 -10.09 -9.43 6.01
CA MET A 387 -9.48 -8.63 7.06
C MET A 387 -9.06 -7.26 6.54
N ALA A 388 -8.49 -7.19 5.33
CA ALA A 388 -8.17 -5.93 4.68
C ALA A 388 -9.42 -5.06 4.49
N ALA A 389 -10.52 -5.66 4.03
CA ALA A 389 -11.80 -5.00 3.86
C ALA A 389 -12.35 -4.45 5.19
N ALA A 390 -12.40 -5.28 6.23
CA ALA A 390 -12.89 -4.85 7.54
C ALA A 390 -12.08 -3.68 8.12
N LYS A 391 -10.76 -3.69 7.92
CA LYS A 391 -9.85 -2.65 8.44
C LYS A 391 -9.96 -1.34 7.70
N ILE A 392 -9.93 -1.36 6.38
CA ILE A 392 -10.08 -0.14 5.58
C ILE A 392 -11.41 0.55 5.92
N LYS A 393 -12.52 -0.22 5.97
CA LYS A 393 -13.83 0.33 6.35
C LYS A 393 -13.83 0.91 7.76
N ARG A 394 -13.25 0.21 8.75
CA ARG A 394 -13.14 0.70 10.13
C ARG A 394 -12.29 1.99 10.21
N TRP A 395 -11.15 2.03 9.55
CA TRP A 395 -10.25 3.19 9.60
C TRP A 395 -10.89 4.42 8.96
N ILE A 396 -11.59 4.25 7.85
CA ILE A 396 -12.38 5.33 7.23
C ILE A 396 -13.48 5.81 8.19
N ALA A 397 -14.19 4.89 8.87
CA ALA A 397 -15.22 5.25 9.85
C ALA A 397 -14.66 6.05 11.05
N HIS A 398 -13.41 5.80 11.44
CA HIS A 398 -12.69 6.59 12.44
C HIS A 398 -12.10 7.91 11.92
N GLY A 399 -12.32 8.25 10.65
CA GLY A 399 -11.79 9.47 10.04
C GLY A 399 -10.27 9.45 9.82
N VAL A 400 -9.68 8.25 9.69
CA VAL A 400 -8.25 8.11 9.34
C VAL A 400 -7.99 8.73 7.97
N LYS A 401 -7.04 9.67 7.91
CA LYS A 401 -6.72 10.48 6.72
C LYS A 401 -5.54 9.96 5.92
N GLY A 402 -4.72 9.05 6.46
CA GLY A 402 -3.54 8.54 5.77
C GLY A 402 -3.01 7.24 6.35
N ILE A 403 -2.42 6.40 5.50
CA ILE A 403 -1.86 5.10 5.89
C ILE A 403 -0.45 4.94 5.33
N TYR A 404 0.53 4.73 6.20
CA TYR A 404 1.85 4.23 5.88
C TYR A 404 1.86 2.72 6.10
N TRP A 405 2.12 1.96 5.04
CA TRP A 405 2.31 0.52 5.10
C TRP A 405 3.79 0.20 5.28
N SER A 406 4.18 -0.36 6.43
CA SER A 406 5.59 -0.70 6.69
C SER A 406 6.13 -1.75 5.71
N ALA A 407 5.23 -2.62 5.24
CA ALA A 407 5.47 -3.64 4.25
C ALA A 407 4.22 -3.88 3.40
N GLY A 408 4.34 -4.79 2.42
CA GLY A 408 3.33 -5.05 1.40
C GLY A 408 3.93 -4.99 -0.01
N GLY A 409 3.23 -5.54 -0.99
CA GLY A 409 3.72 -5.64 -2.36
C GLY A 409 4.79 -6.73 -2.56
N LEU A 410 5.05 -7.57 -1.56
CA LEU A 410 6.09 -8.60 -1.63
C LEU A 410 5.56 -9.93 -2.18
N ARG A 411 4.24 -10.16 -2.10
CA ARG A 411 3.62 -11.48 -2.26
C ARG A 411 2.48 -11.49 -3.27
N TRP A 412 2.70 -10.97 -4.47
CA TRP A 412 1.66 -10.85 -5.49
C TRP A 412 0.95 -12.15 -5.91
N GLY A 413 1.66 -13.28 -5.91
CA GLY A 413 1.09 -14.60 -6.19
C GLY A 413 0.13 -15.11 -5.11
N THR A 414 0.33 -14.72 -3.85
CA THR A 414 -0.44 -15.25 -2.70
C THR A 414 -1.29 -14.20 -1.98
N GLU A 415 -0.99 -12.92 -2.14
CA GLU A 415 -1.68 -11.76 -1.55
C GLU A 415 -2.17 -10.75 -2.60
N GLY A 416 -1.99 -11.01 -3.91
CA GLY A 416 -2.53 -10.16 -4.98
C GLY A 416 -4.02 -9.83 -4.82
N PRO A 417 -4.91 -10.82 -4.54
CA PRO A 417 -6.31 -10.54 -4.21
C PRO A 417 -6.51 -9.57 -3.04
N THR A 418 -5.68 -9.67 -1.99
CA THR A 418 -5.72 -8.76 -0.83
C THR A 418 -5.34 -7.36 -1.23
N TYR A 419 -4.24 -7.18 -1.97
CA TYR A 419 -3.77 -5.86 -2.40
C TYR A 419 -4.82 -5.17 -3.27
N TYR A 420 -5.48 -5.93 -4.16
CA TYR A 420 -6.55 -5.42 -5.00
C TYR A 420 -7.80 -5.02 -4.19
N VAL A 421 -8.28 -5.89 -3.30
CA VAL A 421 -9.42 -5.57 -2.42
C VAL A 421 -9.14 -4.32 -1.58
N LEU A 422 -7.95 -4.24 -0.99
CA LEU A 422 -7.51 -3.09 -0.21
C LEU A 422 -7.51 -1.80 -1.04
N ALA A 423 -6.95 -1.83 -2.26
CA ALA A 423 -6.91 -0.68 -3.16
C ALA A 423 -8.31 -0.19 -3.58
N ARG A 424 -9.19 -1.12 -3.96
CA ARG A 424 -10.56 -0.81 -4.38
C ARG A 424 -11.36 -0.20 -3.24
N LEU A 425 -11.33 -0.81 -2.06
CA LEU A 425 -12.08 -0.32 -0.90
C LEU A 425 -11.51 0.99 -0.33
N ALA A 426 -10.20 1.24 -0.50
CA ALA A 426 -9.61 2.52 -0.12
C ALA A 426 -9.96 3.65 -1.10
N THR A 427 -10.39 3.30 -2.31
CA THR A 427 -10.89 4.25 -3.31
C THR A 427 -12.39 4.48 -3.12
N ASP A 428 -13.16 3.40 -2.93
CA ASP A 428 -14.59 3.41 -2.65
C ASP A 428 -14.95 2.38 -1.55
N PRO A 429 -15.20 2.83 -0.31
CA PRO A 429 -15.48 1.94 0.81
C PRO A 429 -16.88 1.31 0.78
N THR A 430 -17.76 1.76 -0.13
CA THR A 430 -19.11 1.22 -0.27
C THR A 430 -19.14 -0.13 -0.97
N LEU A 431 -18.08 -0.46 -1.71
CA LEU A 431 -17.94 -1.72 -2.44
C LEU A 431 -18.07 -2.95 -1.54
N ASP A 432 -18.70 -3.99 -2.10
CA ASP A 432 -18.66 -5.34 -1.57
C ASP A 432 -17.32 -6.00 -1.89
N TRP A 433 -16.55 -6.29 -0.84
CA TRP A 433 -15.22 -6.88 -0.99
C TRP A 433 -15.25 -8.28 -1.64
N GLN A 434 -16.35 -9.03 -1.48
CA GLN A 434 -16.48 -10.35 -2.10
C GLN A 434 -16.62 -10.23 -3.61
N GLN A 435 -17.38 -9.23 -4.09
CA GLN A 435 -17.51 -8.95 -5.52
C GLN A 435 -16.18 -8.47 -6.11
N VAL A 436 -15.45 -7.59 -5.40
CA VAL A 436 -14.11 -7.15 -5.81
C VAL A 436 -13.13 -8.33 -5.87
N TYR A 437 -13.17 -9.22 -4.88
CA TYR A 437 -12.37 -10.44 -4.87
C TYR A 437 -12.71 -11.36 -6.06
N GLN A 438 -14.00 -11.56 -6.36
CA GLN A 438 -14.42 -12.34 -7.53
C GLN A 438 -14.00 -11.69 -8.85
N GLU A 439 -14.08 -10.36 -8.96
CA GLU A 439 -13.59 -9.59 -10.11
C GLU A 439 -12.10 -9.87 -10.34
N TYR A 440 -11.27 -9.75 -9.30
CA TYR A 440 -9.84 -10.05 -9.39
C TYR A 440 -9.58 -11.45 -9.95
N LEU A 441 -10.26 -12.47 -9.41
CA LEU A 441 -10.06 -13.84 -9.86
C LEU A 441 -10.46 -14.03 -11.31
N LYS A 442 -11.60 -13.48 -11.73
CA LYS A 442 -12.10 -13.57 -13.11
C LYS A 442 -11.17 -12.87 -14.10
N LEU A 443 -10.72 -11.65 -13.78
CA LEU A 443 -9.89 -10.86 -14.69
C LEU A 443 -8.44 -11.38 -14.74
N THR A 444 -7.92 -11.91 -13.64
CA THR A 444 -6.54 -12.43 -13.55
C THR A 444 -6.42 -13.84 -14.13
N PHE A 445 -7.30 -14.76 -13.72
CA PHE A 445 -7.15 -16.19 -14.02
C PHE A 445 -8.11 -16.71 -15.08
N ARG A 446 -9.09 -15.90 -15.52
CA ARG A 446 -9.96 -16.20 -16.67
C ARG A 446 -10.61 -17.58 -16.52
N GLN A 447 -10.41 -18.49 -17.46
CA GLN A 447 -11.01 -19.83 -17.39
C GLN A 447 -10.56 -20.62 -16.15
N ALA A 448 -9.37 -20.33 -15.62
CA ALA A 448 -8.82 -20.93 -14.41
C ALA A 448 -9.30 -20.26 -13.10
N ALA A 449 -10.19 -19.26 -13.17
CA ALA A 449 -10.73 -18.60 -11.98
C ALA A 449 -11.39 -19.58 -10.99
N PRO A 450 -12.18 -20.61 -11.39
CA PRO A 450 -12.77 -21.54 -10.43
C PRO A 450 -11.77 -22.33 -9.58
N PRO A 451 -10.75 -23.04 -10.14
CA PRO A 451 -9.74 -23.71 -9.31
C PRO A 451 -8.87 -22.71 -8.52
N MET A 452 -8.59 -21.51 -9.06
CA MET A 452 -7.88 -20.49 -8.30
C MET A 452 -8.70 -19.92 -7.14
N LYS A 453 -10.02 -19.83 -7.27
CA LYS A 453 -10.92 -19.51 -6.14
C LYS A 453 -10.77 -20.55 -5.03
N GLN A 454 -10.74 -21.84 -5.38
CA GLN A 454 -10.54 -22.90 -4.38
C GLN A 454 -9.17 -22.78 -3.69
N TYR A 455 -8.11 -22.46 -4.44
CA TYR A 455 -6.77 -22.19 -3.91
C TYR A 455 -6.78 -21.03 -2.90
N TYR A 456 -7.28 -19.85 -3.30
CA TYR A 456 -7.24 -18.66 -2.45
C TYR A 456 -8.22 -18.74 -1.28
N ASP A 457 -9.42 -19.29 -1.46
CA ASP A 457 -10.38 -19.47 -0.36
C ASP A 457 -9.76 -20.38 0.71
N THR A 458 -9.17 -21.51 0.30
CA THR A 458 -8.48 -22.42 1.24
C THR A 458 -7.36 -21.70 1.99
N LEU A 459 -6.49 -20.97 1.26
CA LEU A 459 -5.39 -20.21 1.87
C LEU A 459 -5.88 -19.15 2.84
N TYR A 460 -6.86 -18.34 2.44
CA TYR A 460 -7.34 -17.20 3.23
C TYR A 460 -8.23 -17.62 4.39
N GLU A 461 -9.01 -18.69 4.27
CA GLU A 461 -9.75 -19.27 5.40
C GLU A 461 -8.80 -19.78 6.48
N ARG A 462 -7.68 -20.42 6.10
CA ARG A 462 -6.66 -20.81 7.08
C ARG A 462 -6.07 -19.59 7.77
N LEU A 463 -5.60 -18.61 7.01
CA LEU A 463 -4.99 -17.41 7.57
C LEU A 463 -5.92 -16.63 8.51
N ALA A 464 -7.19 -16.50 8.14
CA ALA A 464 -8.19 -15.78 8.93
C ALA A 464 -8.45 -16.44 10.29
N ARG A 465 -8.27 -17.76 10.43
CA ARG A 465 -8.44 -18.48 11.71
C ARG A 465 -7.34 -18.18 12.73
N PHE A 466 -6.14 -17.81 12.27
CA PHE A 466 -4.98 -17.63 13.14
C PHE A 466 -4.59 -16.17 13.33
N ARG A 467 -5.09 -15.25 12.50
CA ARG A 467 -4.81 -13.82 12.61
C ARG A 467 -5.76 -13.13 13.59
N ASP A 468 -5.19 -12.34 14.49
CA ASP A 468 -5.98 -11.50 15.39
C ASP A 468 -6.63 -10.34 14.60
N PRO A 469 -7.97 -10.25 14.54
CA PRO A 469 -8.63 -9.17 13.84
C PRO A 469 -8.44 -7.81 14.53
N THR A 470 -7.94 -7.77 15.76
CA THR A 470 -7.72 -6.55 16.56
C THR A 470 -6.27 -6.08 16.58
N ASN A 471 -5.31 -6.92 16.19
CA ASN A 471 -3.87 -6.63 16.30
C ASN A 471 -3.15 -6.74 14.95
N ASP A 472 -2.31 -5.74 14.63
CA ASP A 472 -1.57 -5.64 13.38
C ASP A 472 -0.20 -6.30 13.36
N ARG A 473 0.32 -6.62 14.54
CA ARG A 473 1.65 -7.20 14.71
C ARG A 473 1.59 -8.69 14.97
N HIS A 474 0.55 -9.15 15.64
CA HIS A 474 0.52 -10.48 16.24
C HIS A 474 -0.61 -11.35 15.68
N LEU A 475 -0.37 -12.65 15.65
CA LEU A 475 -1.44 -13.63 15.51
C LEU A 475 -2.25 -13.72 16.80
N ILE A 476 -3.40 -14.42 16.75
CA ILE A 476 -4.17 -14.71 17.97
C ILE A 476 -3.23 -15.40 18.96
N GLY A 477 -3.02 -14.76 20.12
CA GLY A 477 -2.21 -15.32 21.20
C GLY A 477 -0.76 -14.83 21.35
N SER A 478 -0.22 -13.99 20.44
CA SER A 478 1.18 -13.53 20.51
C SER A 478 1.38 -12.10 21.03
N GLY A 479 0.39 -11.53 21.72
CA GLY A 479 0.47 -10.20 22.35
C GLY A 479 1.14 -10.18 23.74
N PRO A 480 1.49 -8.98 24.27
CA PRO A 480 2.15 -8.81 25.57
C PRO A 480 1.34 -9.30 26.78
N ASP A 481 0.00 -9.36 26.64
CA ASP A 481 -0.93 -9.81 27.68
C ASP A 481 -1.47 -11.23 27.40
N GLY A 482 -0.70 -12.02 26.62
CA GLY A 482 -0.91 -13.40 26.17
C GLY A 482 -2.02 -14.21 26.84
N ALA A 483 -3.21 -14.19 26.24
CA ALA A 483 -4.20 -15.27 26.37
C ALA A 483 -3.90 -16.45 25.42
N TYR A 484 -2.61 -16.78 25.23
CA TYR A 484 -2.12 -18.12 24.93
C TYR A 484 -1.00 -18.44 25.93
N LYS A 485 -1.38 -19.13 27.01
CA LYS A 485 -0.48 -19.70 28.01
C LYS A 485 0.27 -20.96 27.50
N HIS A 486 0.56 -21.08 26.21
CA HIS A 486 1.42 -22.14 25.66
C HIS A 486 2.33 -21.57 24.57
N GLY A 487 3.62 -21.35 24.90
CA GLY A 487 4.61 -20.69 24.04
C GLY A 487 4.81 -21.33 22.66
N GLY A 488 4.27 -20.71 21.61
CA GLY A 488 4.57 -21.03 20.22
C GLY A 488 5.54 -20.03 19.60
N SER A 489 6.65 -20.51 19.02
CA SER A 489 7.55 -19.72 18.16
C SER A 489 6.95 -19.53 16.75
N HIS A 490 7.56 -18.70 15.89
CA HIS A 490 7.25 -18.59 14.44
C HIS A 490 6.97 -19.97 13.78
N ARG A 491 7.74 -20.99 14.18
CA ARG A 491 7.56 -22.39 13.77
C ARG A 491 6.18 -22.96 14.08
N ALA A 492 5.67 -22.75 15.30
CA ALA A 492 4.36 -23.27 15.73
C ALA A 492 3.23 -22.62 14.93
N THR A 493 3.35 -21.30 14.70
CA THR A 493 2.47 -20.51 13.86
C THR A 493 2.41 -21.05 12.43
N VAL A 494 3.55 -21.16 11.74
CA VAL A 494 3.58 -21.62 10.35
C VAL A 494 3.04 -23.05 10.24
N LYS A 495 3.39 -23.93 11.20
CA LYS A 495 2.83 -25.29 11.25
C LYS A 495 1.31 -25.29 11.38
N ALA A 496 0.76 -24.43 12.24
CA ALA A 496 -0.68 -24.36 12.47
C ALA A 496 -1.42 -23.78 11.27
N VAL A 497 -0.88 -22.76 10.60
CA VAL A 497 -1.55 -22.13 9.45
C VAL A 497 -1.57 -23.06 8.24
N TYR A 498 -0.45 -23.74 7.97
CA TYR A 498 -0.22 -24.45 6.71
C TYR A 498 0.02 -25.95 6.89
N PRO A 499 -0.89 -26.77 7.45
CA PRO A 499 -0.64 -28.19 7.65
C PRO A 499 -0.54 -28.96 6.31
N GLU A 500 0.07 -30.14 6.31
CA GLU A 500 0.41 -30.87 5.07
C GLU A 500 -0.81 -31.14 4.17
N GLU A 501 -1.96 -31.46 4.75
CA GLU A 501 -3.20 -31.65 3.99
C GLU A 501 -3.64 -30.38 3.25
N THR A 502 -3.45 -29.21 3.87
CA THR A 502 -3.72 -27.92 3.22
C THR A 502 -2.74 -27.68 2.08
N LEU A 503 -1.46 -27.98 2.27
CA LEU A 503 -0.45 -27.82 1.21
C LEU A 503 -0.77 -28.71 0.00
N ILE A 504 -1.12 -29.98 0.23
CA ILE A 504 -1.53 -30.91 -0.82
C ILE A 504 -2.74 -30.38 -1.60
N ASP A 505 -3.75 -29.86 -0.90
CA ASP A 505 -4.93 -29.28 -1.53
C ASP A 505 -4.59 -28.05 -2.39
N LEU A 506 -3.77 -27.13 -1.85
CA LEU A 506 -3.32 -25.94 -2.57
C LEU A 506 -2.55 -26.31 -3.86
N GLN A 507 -1.63 -27.27 -3.79
CA GLN A 507 -0.92 -27.78 -4.96
C GLN A 507 -1.88 -28.36 -6.01
N ARG A 508 -2.82 -29.21 -5.58
CA ARG A 508 -3.82 -29.81 -6.47
C ARG A 508 -4.67 -28.74 -7.17
N TYR A 509 -5.02 -27.66 -6.49
CA TYR A 509 -5.77 -26.56 -7.10
C TYR A 509 -4.93 -25.80 -8.14
N LEU A 510 -3.64 -25.57 -7.89
CA LEU A 510 -2.73 -24.95 -8.87
C LEU A 510 -2.55 -25.83 -10.12
N GLU A 511 -2.45 -27.15 -9.97
CA GLU A 511 -2.39 -28.09 -11.09
C GLU A 511 -3.68 -28.07 -11.93
N ARG A 512 -4.84 -28.09 -11.26
CA ARG A 512 -6.14 -27.95 -11.93
C ARG A 512 -6.29 -26.59 -12.63
N ALA A 513 -5.78 -25.53 -12.02
CA ALA A 513 -5.77 -24.20 -12.62
C ALA A 513 -4.93 -24.17 -13.90
N ARG A 514 -3.71 -24.74 -13.88
CA ARG A 514 -2.87 -24.87 -15.10
C ARG A 514 -3.59 -25.63 -16.21
N LYS A 515 -4.17 -26.79 -15.89
CA LYS A 515 -4.94 -27.57 -16.87
C LYS A 515 -6.11 -26.78 -17.46
N ARG A 516 -6.80 -26.00 -16.62
CA ARG A 516 -7.96 -25.21 -17.04
C ARG A 516 -7.59 -23.94 -17.82
N ALA A 517 -6.42 -23.37 -17.58
CA ALA A 517 -5.92 -22.21 -18.34
C ALA A 517 -5.64 -22.58 -19.81
N GLY A 518 -5.31 -23.84 -20.10
CA GLY A 518 -5.05 -24.27 -21.48
C GLY A 518 -3.81 -23.57 -22.04
N ASP A 519 -3.99 -22.84 -23.13
CA ASP A 519 -2.97 -22.06 -23.83
C ASP A 519 -2.95 -20.57 -23.45
N ASP A 520 -3.80 -20.14 -22.52
CA ASP A 520 -3.88 -18.76 -22.02
C ASP A 520 -2.60 -18.38 -21.25
N GLN A 521 -1.61 -17.83 -21.96
CA GLN A 521 -0.30 -17.48 -21.43
C GLN A 521 -0.38 -16.47 -20.28
N ARG A 522 -1.38 -15.58 -20.28
CA ARG A 522 -1.58 -14.61 -19.21
C ARG A 522 -2.01 -15.33 -17.93
N ALA A 523 -3.03 -16.18 -18.02
CA ALA A 523 -3.49 -16.95 -16.86
C ALA A 523 -2.38 -17.90 -16.36
N LEU A 524 -1.67 -18.58 -17.26
CA LEU A 524 -0.55 -19.46 -16.92
C LEU A 524 0.57 -18.73 -16.18
N GLY A 525 0.95 -17.53 -16.62
CA GLY A 525 1.95 -16.72 -15.93
C GLY A 525 1.54 -16.34 -14.52
N TRP A 526 0.28 -15.95 -14.31
CA TRP A 526 -0.23 -15.66 -12.96
C TRP A 526 -0.29 -16.89 -12.06
N ILE A 527 -0.68 -18.03 -12.61
CA ILE A 527 -0.68 -19.30 -11.88
C ILE A 527 0.77 -19.70 -11.52
N ARG A 528 1.74 -19.46 -12.41
CA ARG A 528 3.16 -19.70 -12.12
C ARG A 528 3.68 -18.79 -11.01
N LEU A 529 3.30 -17.51 -10.99
CA LEU A 529 3.65 -16.62 -9.88
C LEU A 529 3.06 -17.09 -8.54
N ALA A 530 1.79 -17.52 -8.54
CA ALA A 530 1.15 -18.11 -7.36
C ALA A 530 1.84 -19.41 -6.93
N GLN A 531 2.24 -20.26 -7.88
CA GLN A 531 2.97 -21.50 -7.65
C GLN A 531 4.34 -21.25 -7.00
N ILE A 532 5.13 -20.30 -7.50
CA ILE A 532 6.44 -19.95 -6.91
C ILE A 532 6.27 -19.55 -5.44
N GLN A 533 5.33 -18.66 -5.13
CA GLN A 533 5.12 -18.21 -3.75
C GLN A 533 4.49 -19.28 -2.86
N TYR A 534 3.65 -20.14 -3.42
CA TYR A 534 3.18 -21.35 -2.74
C TYR A 534 4.33 -22.28 -2.38
N GLU A 535 5.25 -22.55 -3.30
CA GLU A 535 6.41 -23.44 -3.07
C GLU A 535 7.30 -22.93 -1.94
N GLN A 536 7.58 -21.62 -1.92
CA GLN A 536 8.27 -20.99 -0.79
C GLN A 536 7.57 -21.33 0.54
N CYS A 537 6.26 -21.10 0.60
CA CYS A 537 5.47 -21.33 1.81
C CYS A 537 5.46 -22.82 2.19
N ALA A 538 5.30 -23.72 1.23
CA ALA A 538 5.27 -25.16 1.45
C ALA A 538 6.61 -25.68 1.95
N LEU A 539 7.73 -25.22 1.39
CA LEU A 539 9.08 -25.58 1.83
C LEU A 539 9.33 -25.09 3.26
N VAL A 540 8.97 -23.83 3.57
CA VAL A 540 9.07 -23.27 4.93
C VAL A 540 8.17 -24.02 5.92
N ALA A 541 6.93 -24.32 5.54
CA ALA A 541 6.00 -25.04 6.40
C ALA A 541 6.44 -26.49 6.67
N ARG A 542 6.88 -27.23 5.65
CA ARG A 542 7.36 -28.62 5.80
C ARG A 542 8.67 -28.73 6.59
N MET A 543 9.53 -27.71 6.51
CA MET A 543 10.67 -27.60 7.44
C MET A 543 10.21 -27.57 8.91
N HIS A 544 9.02 -27.02 9.18
CA HIS A 544 8.46 -26.89 10.52
C HIS A 544 7.56 -28.05 10.96
N HIS A 545 6.89 -28.74 10.04
CA HIS A 545 5.96 -29.85 10.32
C HIS A 545 6.62 -31.12 10.83
N GLU A 546 7.77 -31.46 10.26
CA GLU A 546 8.21 -32.85 10.20
C GLU A 546 9.09 -33.32 11.36
N GLY A 547 9.16 -34.67 11.47
CA GLY A 547 9.74 -35.47 12.54
C GLY A 547 11.14 -35.04 12.96
N GLN A 548 11.29 -34.94 14.28
CA GLN A 548 12.28 -34.20 15.05
C GLN A 548 13.76 -34.59 14.84
N THR A 549 14.10 -35.40 13.83
CA THR A 549 15.50 -35.74 13.55
C THR A 549 16.20 -34.59 12.84
N PRO A 550 17.45 -34.28 13.20
CA PRO A 550 18.25 -33.26 12.52
C PRO A 550 18.33 -33.51 11.02
N GLU A 551 18.61 -34.76 10.61
CA GLU A 551 18.74 -35.21 9.21
C GLU A 551 17.59 -34.75 8.30
N ALA A 552 16.34 -34.93 8.75
CA ALA A 552 15.17 -34.62 7.95
C ALA A 552 14.98 -33.10 7.77
N VAL A 553 15.25 -32.33 8.83
CA VAL A 553 15.25 -30.86 8.77
C VAL A 553 16.35 -30.36 7.82
N ARG A 554 17.55 -30.95 7.89
CA ARG A 554 18.68 -30.62 7.02
C ARG A 554 18.37 -30.84 5.53
N LYS A 555 17.79 -31.99 5.19
CA LYS A 555 17.38 -32.31 3.81
C LYS A 555 16.39 -31.29 3.25
N ARG A 556 15.39 -30.87 4.05
CA ARG A 556 14.40 -29.88 3.61
C ARG A 556 14.95 -28.46 3.53
N ALA A 557 15.87 -28.07 4.41
CA ALA A 557 16.60 -26.82 4.26
C ALA A 557 17.41 -26.79 2.95
N GLY A 558 18.06 -27.91 2.60
CA GLY A 558 18.73 -28.07 1.31
C GLY A 558 17.78 -27.88 0.11
N ALA A 559 16.59 -28.48 0.16
CA ALA A 559 15.57 -28.28 -0.88
C ALA A 559 15.10 -26.82 -0.98
N TYR A 560 14.95 -26.12 0.16
CA TYR A 560 14.65 -24.69 0.16
C TYR A 560 15.75 -23.87 -0.53
N TYR A 561 17.02 -24.09 -0.18
CA TYR A 561 18.13 -23.34 -0.80
C TYR A 561 18.31 -23.66 -2.28
N ALA A 562 18.11 -24.92 -2.69
CA ALA A 562 18.12 -25.28 -4.11
C ALA A 562 17.02 -24.52 -4.88
N TRP A 563 15.81 -24.46 -4.33
CA TRP A 563 14.72 -23.66 -4.89
C TRP A 563 15.06 -22.16 -4.92
N VAL A 564 15.68 -21.61 -3.87
CA VAL A 564 16.17 -20.22 -3.88
C VAL A 564 17.14 -19.98 -5.03
N ASP A 565 18.11 -20.87 -5.22
CA ASP A 565 19.11 -20.74 -6.29
C ASP A 565 18.48 -20.83 -7.70
N GLU A 566 17.40 -21.58 -7.88
CA GLU A 566 16.61 -21.61 -9.12
C GLU A 566 15.90 -20.27 -9.35
N ILE A 567 15.19 -19.78 -8.33
CA ILE A 567 14.39 -18.56 -8.42
C ILE A 567 15.27 -17.32 -8.59
N VAL A 568 16.44 -17.26 -7.94
CA VAL A 568 17.41 -16.17 -8.11
C VAL A 568 17.96 -16.09 -9.54
N LYS A 569 17.98 -17.21 -10.29
CA LYS A 569 18.42 -17.25 -11.68
C LYS A 569 17.30 -16.95 -12.68
N LEU A 570 16.08 -16.67 -12.22
CA LEU A 570 14.90 -16.44 -13.08
C LEU A 570 15.14 -15.30 -14.08
N ASP A 571 15.94 -14.30 -13.69
CA ASP A 571 16.37 -13.21 -14.55
C ASP A 571 17.19 -13.63 -15.77
N LYS A 572 17.95 -14.71 -15.63
CA LYS A 572 18.80 -15.28 -16.68
C LYS A 572 18.09 -16.35 -17.47
N VAL A 573 17.28 -17.18 -16.81
CA VAL A 573 16.64 -18.34 -17.46
C VAL A 573 15.29 -17.99 -18.09
N ASP A 574 14.58 -16.98 -17.58
CA ASP A 574 13.29 -16.54 -18.09
C ASP A 574 13.03 -15.03 -17.83
N PRO A 575 13.82 -14.15 -18.47
CA PRO A 575 13.74 -12.70 -18.27
C PRO A 575 12.36 -12.12 -18.62
N GLU A 576 11.68 -12.68 -19.61
CA GLU A 576 10.36 -12.19 -20.03
C GLU A 576 9.28 -12.53 -19.00
N PHE A 577 9.29 -13.72 -18.40
CA PHE A 577 8.39 -14.01 -17.29
C PHE A 577 8.61 -13.05 -16.11
N ARG A 578 9.87 -12.79 -15.73
CA ARG A 578 10.20 -11.83 -14.67
C ARG A 578 9.62 -10.45 -14.99
N LYS A 579 9.97 -9.88 -16.15
CA LYS A 579 9.51 -8.56 -16.59
C LYS A 579 7.98 -8.42 -16.63
N ASN A 580 7.29 -9.48 -17.04
CA ASN A 580 5.85 -9.44 -17.28
C ASN A 580 5.00 -9.71 -16.02
N PHE A 581 5.54 -10.43 -15.03
CA PHE A 581 4.77 -10.92 -13.87
C PHE A 581 5.36 -10.58 -12.50
N PHE A 582 6.61 -10.12 -12.41
CA PHE A 582 7.22 -9.67 -11.15
C PHE A 582 7.26 -8.13 -11.10
N PRO A 583 6.75 -7.50 -10.03
CA PRO A 583 7.08 -6.11 -9.73
C PRO A 583 8.59 -5.97 -9.47
N ASP A 584 9.10 -4.76 -9.67
CA ASP A 584 10.50 -4.30 -9.50
C ASP A 584 11.47 -5.25 -8.74
N ASP A 585 12.66 -5.39 -9.31
CA ASP A 585 13.59 -6.51 -9.16
C ASP A 585 14.00 -6.85 -7.71
N ASP A 586 14.05 -5.87 -6.81
CA ASP A 586 14.41 -6.09 -5.39
C ASP A 586 13.21 -6.47 -4.52
N ALA A 587 12.00 -6.06 -4.89
CA ALA A 587 10.82 -6.20 -4.04
C ALA A 587 10.26 -7.63 -4.06
N ALA A 588 10.31 -8.30 -5.21
CA ALA A 588 9.71 -9.62 -5.36
C ALA A 588 10.58 -10.77 -4.84
N PHE A 589 11.91 -10.62 -4.89
CA PHE A 589 12.85 -11.60 -4.33
C PHE A 589 13.33 -11.23 -2.92
N GLY A 590 13.19 -9.97 -2.48
CA GLY A 590 13.52 -9.54 -1.12
C GLY A 590 13.02 -10.51 -0.04
N PRO A 591 11.79 -11.05 -0.12
CA PRO A 591 11.30 -12.12 0.76
C PRO A 591 12.15 -13.37 0.76
N ILE A 592 12.52 -13.83 -0.43
CA ILE A 592 13.28 -15.06 -0.68
C ILE A 592 14.69 -14.92 -0.10
N TRP A 593 15.37 -13.81 -0.37
CA TRP A 593 16.71 -13.50 0.17
C TRP A 593 16.69 -13.35 1.69
N ASN A 594 15.72 -12.59 2.22
CA ASN A 594 15.66 -12.33 3.64
C ASN A 594 15.24 -13.57 4.45
N ASP A 595 14.36 -14.43 3.92
CA ASP A 595 14.11 -15.73 4.53
C ASP A 595 15.36 -16.62 4.46
N ALA A 596 16.06 -16.67 3.33
CA ALA A 596 17.29 -17.44 3.21
C ALA A 596 18.32 -17.04 4.28
N ASP A 597 18.50 -15.73 4.52
CA ASP A 597 19.40 -15.21 5.54
C ASP A 597 18.89 -15.39 6.97
N ARG A 598 17.58 -15.27 7.19
CA ARG A 598 16.95 -15.60 8.49
C ARG A 598 17.07 -17.08 8.82
N LEU A 599 16.92 -17.96 7.84
CA LEU A 599 17.11 -19.40 8.02
C LEU A 599 18.56 -19.70 8.39
N LYS A 600 19.55 -19.08 7.73
CA LYS A 600 20.97 -19.21 8.12
C LYS A 600 21.22 -18.79 9.56
N THR A 601 20.65 -17.66 9.98
CA THR A 601 20.89 -17.07 11.32
C THR A 601 20.08 -17.72 12.44
N ASN A 602 18.82 -18.10 12.21
CA ASN A 602 17.93 -18.71 13.21
C ASN A 602 18.17 -20.22 13.34
N PHE A 603 18.46 -20.94 12.26
CA PHE A 603 18.86 -22.36 12.38
C PHE A 603 20.29 -22.51 12.90
N GLY A 604 21.16 -21.51 12.73
CA GLY A 604 22.44 -21.42 13.44
C GLY A 604 22.33 -21.19 14.96
N ARG A 605 21.10 -21.01 15.51
CA ARG A 605 20.82 -20.93 16.96
C ARG A 605 20.15 -22.19 17.51
N LEU A 606 19.89 -23.21 16.68
CA LEU A 606 19.59 -24.56 17.17
C LEU A 606 20.87 -25.16 17.79
N PRO A 607 20.76 -26.20 18.64
CA PRO A 607 21.91 -26.76 19.33
C PRO A 607 23.09 -26.98 18.35
N PRO A 608 24.31 -26.51 18.68
CA PRO A 608 25.46 -26.48 17.76
C PRO A 608 25.72 -27.81 17.03
N GLU A 609 25.41 -28.94 17.67
CA GLU A 609 25.47 -30.30 17.12
C GLU A 609 24.60 -30.54 15.88
N TRP A 610 23.63 -29.66 15.57
CA TRP A 610 22.74 -29.80 14.41
C TRP A 610 23.23 -29.03 13.18
N PHE A 611 24.14 -28.05 13.36
CA PHE A 611 24.54 -27.11 12.32
C PHE A 611 26.05 -26.77 12.33
N HIS A 612 26.89 -27.72 11.92
CA HIS A 612 28.18 -27.39 11.31
C HIS A 612 27.98 -27.34 9.79
N TRP A 613 27.97 -26.14 9.19
CA TRP A 613 27.73 -25.99 7.75
C TRP A 613 28.69 -25.00 7.09
N ASP A 614 29.43 -25.50 6.10
CA ASP A 614 30.05 -24.72 5.03
C ASP A 614 29.24 -24.93 3.74
N ARG A 615 28.83 -23.84 3.10
CA ARG A 615 28.07 -23.83 1.84
C ARG A 615 28.81 -24.54 0.71
N ALA A 616 30.14 -24.64 0.78
CA ALA A 616 30.98 -25.27 -0.24
C ALA A 616 30.90 -26.80 -0.27
N ASP A 617 30.37 -27.45 0.77
CA ASP A 617 30.34 -28.92 0.89
C ASP A 617 29.00 -29.54 0.42
N VAL A 618 27.91 -28.78 0.50
CA VAL A 618 26.55 -29.21 0.09
C VAL A 618 26.37 -29.20 -1.42
N LEU A 619 27.07 -28.32 -2.14
CA LEU A 619 26.99 -28.23 -3.61
C LEU A 619 27.88 -29.25 -4.34
N ARG A 620 28.61 -30.11 -3.61
CA ARG A 620 29.55 -31.10 -4.16
C ARG A 620 29.11 -32.56 -3.99
N ARG A 621 27.92 -32.82 -3.44
CA ARG A 621 27.30 -34.16 -3.33
C ARG A 621 25.90 -34.12 -3.91
#